data_AF-A0A147I9Z1-F1
#
_entry.id   AF-A0A147I9Z1-F1
#
_cell.length_a   1.000
_cell.length_b   1.000
_cell.length_c   1.000
_cell.angle_alpha   90.00
_cell.angle_beta   90.00
_cell.angle_gamma   90.00
#
_symmetry.space_group_name_H-M   'P 1'
#
loop_
_entity.id
_entity.type
_entity.pdbx_description
1 polymer ?
#
loop_
_entity_poly.entity_id
_entity_poly.type
_entity_poly.pdbx_seq_one_letter_code
_entity_poly.pdbx_strand_id
1 'polypeptide(L)'
;MTDTTIPDFTPAPIPTEAELASFDHRDVPSSATAVGNVQLGEPVLTGLPPEMRQRVAEKMATVKADHAIFERQFIREELEKNSYRVKVLAGIHKEANEYERVSFGIMREIYHMQREADRLSDELADVAGYSKEHDEEGNPQGVPIPRYQNEARRAREAALEDVRRRIRLLEGREGDQLRAEAAKVTQDRIRDQNERLAEDHEVRRLAAEKQRSQRIAARVDKIVQNRQHEMR
;
A
#
# COMPACT_ATOMS: atom_id res chain seq x y z
N MET A 1 -6.61 -6.76 35.85
CA MET A 1 -6.04 -8.02 35.35
C MET A 1 -4.85 -7.63 34.47
N THR A 2 -3.62 -7.83 34.96
CA THR A 2 -2.41 -7.58 34.17
C THR A 2 -2.28 -8.71 33.18
N ASP A 3 -2.65 -8.44 31.93
CA ASP A 3 -2.46 -9.36 30.82
C ASP A 3 -0.97 -9.65 30.71
N THR A 4 -0.56 -10.79 31.28
CA THR A 4 0.83 -11.21 31.29
C THR A 4 1.03 -12.02 30.03
N THR A 5 0.87 -11.35 28.88
CA THR A 5 1.23 -11.92 27.59
C THR A 5 2.73 -12.14 27.66
N ILE A 6 3.13 -13.41 27.76
CA ILE A 6 4.53 -13.80 27.61
C ILE A 6 4.92 -13.28 26.22
N PRO A 7 5.91 -12.37 26.11
CA PRO A 7 6.32 -11.87 24.82
C PRO A 7 6.71 -13.05 23.93
N ASP A 8 6.15 -13.11 22.73
CA ASP A 8 6.53 -14.10 21.73
C ASP A 8 7.92 -13.71 21.20
N PHE A 9 8.88 -14.63 21.35
CA PHE A 9 10.27 -14.46 20.93
C PHE A 9 10.59 -15.24 19.66
N THR A 10 9.56 -15.74 18.97
CA THR A 10 9.75 -16.44 17.72
C THR A 10 10.26 -15.46 16.67
N PRO A 11 11.46 -15.69 16.07
CA PRO A 11 11.96 -14.81 15.03
C PRO A 11 10.99 -14.81 13.84
N ALA A 12 10.74 -13.63 13.28
CA ALA A 12 9.90 -13.53 12.10
C ALA A 12 10.63 -14.11 10.88
N PRO A 13 9.97 -14.89 10.01
CA PRO A 13 10.59 -15.32 8.77
C PRO A 13 10.95 -14.09 7.93
N ILE A 14 12.17 -14.07 7.37
CA ILE A 14 12.59 -12.99 6.46
C ILE A 14 11.91 -13.24 5.12
N PRO A 15 11.01 -12.35 4.66
CA PRO A 15 10.26 -12.56 3.44
C PRO A 15 11.18 -12.43 2.21
N THR A 16 10.97 -13.29 1.23
CA THR A 16 11.56 -13.18 -0.10
C THR A 16 10.98 -11.98 -0.85
N GLU A 17 11.67 -11.54 -1.90
CA GLU A 17 11.15 -10.47 -2.76
C GLU A 17 9.84 -10.86 -3.43
N ALA A 18 9.66 -12.14 -3.79
CA ALA A 18 8.41 -12.64 -4.37
C ALA A 18 7.25 -12.60 -3.37
N GLU A 19 7.50 -12.96 -2.10
CA GLU A 19 6.49 -12.86 -1.04
C GLU A 19 6.11 -11.41 -0.78
N LEU A 20 7.09 -10.50 -0.72
CA LEU A 20 6.83 -9.06 -0.66
C LEU A 20 6.02 -8.60 -1.87
N ALA A 21 6.39 -8.98 -3.10
CA ALA A 21 5.66 -8.59 -4.31
C ALA A 21 4.21 -9.11 -4.35
N SER A 22 3.91 -10.20 -3.63
CA SER A 22 2.58 -10.79 -3.54
C SER A 22 1.71 -10.23 -2.41
N PHE A 23 2.12 -9.12 -1.76
CA PHE A 23 1.37 -8.55 -0.64
C PHE A 23 -0.07 -8.20 -1.04
N ASP A 24 -1.01 -8.44 -0.13
CA ASP A 24 -2.37 -7.96 -0.29
C ASP A 24 -2.44 -6.50 0.15
N HIS A 25 -2.78 -5.60 -0.77
CA HIS A 25 -2.98 -4.20 -0.47
C HIS A 25 -3.95 -3.93 0.69
N ARG A 26 -4.85 -4.86 1.02
CA ARG A 26 -5.77 -4.73 2.15
C ARG A 26 -5.05 -4.73 3.49
N ASP A 27 -4.00 -5.52 3.61
CA ASP A 27 -3.21 -5.68 4.85
C ASP A 27 -2.25 -4.50 5.08
N VAL A 28 -1.97 -3.72 4.04
CA VAL A 28 -1.08 -2.56 4.15
C VAL A 28 -1.74 -1.47 5.01
N PRO A 29 -1.11 -1.00 6.10
CA PRO A 29 -1.70 0.02 6.97
C PRO A 29 -2.09 1.31 6.21
N SER A 30 -3.34 1.76 6.37
CA SER A 30 -3.82 3.00 5.75
C SER A 30 -3.36 4.23 6.55
N SER A 31 -3.21 5.38 5.88
CA SER A 31 -2.95 6.66 6.54
C SER A 31 -4.13 7.15 7.40
N ALA A 32 -5.34 6.64 7.16
CA ALA A 32 -6.52 6.95 7.96
C ALA A 32 -6.49 6.17 9.29
N THR A 33 -6.58 6.89 10.41
CA THR A 33 -6.71 6.30 11.74
C THR A 33 -8.11 6.53 12.28
N ALA A 34 -8.76 5.45 12.72
CA ALA A 34 -10.02 5.52 13.45
C ALA A 34 -9.72 5.72 14.93
N VAL A 35 -10.21 6.82 15.52
CA VAL A 35 -10.04 7.10 16.95
C VAL A 35 -11.35 6.78 17.68
N GLY A 36 -11.29 5.89 18.67
CA GLY A 36 -12.44 5.47 19.50
C GLY A 36 -13.01 4.09 19.13
N ASN A 37 -14.11 3.72 19.79
CA ASN A 37 -14.82 2.46 19.51
C ASN A 37 -15.65 2.60 18.23
N VAL A 38 -15.02 2.36 17.08
CA VAL A 38 -15.69 2.35 15.78
C VAL A 38 -16.24 0.96 15.51
N GLN A 39 -17.57 0.81 15.61
CA GLN A 39 -18.28 -0.36 15.08
C GLN A 39 -18.65 -0.08 13.63
N LEU A 40 -17.96 -0.74 12.70
CA LEU A 40 -18.32 -0.68 11.29
C LEU A 40 -19.47 -1.65 11.03
N GLY A 41 -20.63 -1.11 10.65
CA GLY A 41 -21.76 -1.91 10.18
C GLY A 41 -21.50 -2.50 8.78
N GLU A 42 -22.37 -3.41 8.33
CA GLU A 42 -22.32 -3.89 6.95
C GLU A 42 -22.54 -2.72 5.98
N PRO A 43 -21.72 -2.62 4.92
CA PRO A 43 -21.85 -1.55 3.95
C PRO A 43 -23.14 -1.74 3.14
N VAL A 44 -23.93 -0.66 3.04
CA VAL A 44 -25.17 -0.62 2.27
C VAL A 44 -25.00 0.28 1.04
N LEU A 45 -25.72 -0.02 -0.04
CA LEU A 45 -25.60 0.69 -1.31
C LEU A 45 -25.81 2.21 -1.16
N THR A 46 -26.76 2.63 -0.32
CA THR A 46 -27.05 4.06 -0.07
C THR A 46 -25.91 4.80 0.62
N GLY A 47 -25.01 4.07 1.31
CA GLY A 47 -23.82 4.63 1.95
C GLY A 47 -22.65 4.85 0.99
N LEU A 48 -22.75 4.39 -0.27
CA LEU A 48 -21.70 4.55 -1.26
C LEU A 48 -21.79 5.90 -2.00
N PRO A 49 -20.64 6.47 -2.43
CA PRO A 49 -20.61 7.61 -3.35
C PRO A 49 -21.43 7.37 -4.63
N PRO A 50 -22.03 8.42 -5.23
CA PRO A 50 -22.91 8.28 -6.41
C PRO A 50 -22.30 7.45 -7.55
N GLU A 51 -21.03 7.68 -7.87
CA GLU A 51 -20.32 6.96 -8.93
C GLU A 51 -20.17 5.46 -8.63
N MET A 52 -19.91 5.10 -7.37
CA MET A 52 -19.81 3.69 -6.94
C MET A 52 -21.17 3.01 -6.98
N ARG A 53 -22.23 3.72 -6.55
CA ARG A 53 -23.60 3.21 -6.63
C ARG A 53 -23.98 2.87 -8.06
N GLN A 54 -23.63 3.74 -9.02
CA GLN A 54 -23.90 3.50 -10.42
C GLN A 54 -23.19 2.24 -10.95
N ARG A 55 -21.90 2.07 -10.64
CA ARG A 55 -21.15 0.87 -11.06
C ARG A 55 -21.69 -0.42 -10.44
N VAL A 56 -22.10 -0.38 -9.17
CA VAL A 56 -22.77 -1.54 -8.54
C VAL A 56 -24.11 -1.81 -9.21
N ALA A 57 -24.91 -0.79 -9.50
CA ALA A 57 -26.20 -0.94 -10.19
C ALA A 57 -26.03 -1.54 -11.60
N GLU A 58 -25.00 -1.12 -12.34
CA GLU A 58 -24.66 -1.66 -13.66
C GLU A 58 -24.29 -3.15 -13.59
N LYS A 59 -23.48 -3.57 -12.60
CA LYS A 59 -23.19 -5.00 -12.37
C LYS A 59 -24.46 -5.77 -11.99
N MET A 60 -25.28 -5.20 -11.11
CA MET A 60 -26.53 -5.80 -10.65
C MET A 60 -27.55 -5.99 -11.77
N ALA A 61 -27.54 -5.16 -12.82
CA ALA A 61 -28.43 -5.30 -13.97
C ALA A 61 -28.24 -6.63 -14.74
N THR A 62 -27.08 -7.27 -14.60
CA THR A 62 -26.77 -8.55 -15.26
C THR A 62 -27.15 -9.78 -14.43
N VAL A 63 -27.45 -9.61 -13.15
CA VAL A 63 -27.75 -10.69 -12.21
C VAL A 63 -29.26 -10.98 -12.19
N LYS A 64 -29.65 -12.26 -12.29
CA LYS A 64 -31.06 -12.69 -12.37
C LYS A 64 -31.61 -13.36 -11.10
N ALA A 65 -30.74 -13.76 -10.16
CA ALA A 65 -31.10 -14.44 -8.92
C ALA A 65 -30.20 -14.00 -7.75
N ASP A 66 -30.65 -14.20 -6.52
CA ASP A 66 -29.91 -13.91 -5.27
C ASP A 66 -29.35 -12.47 -5.18
N HIS A 67 -30.18 -11.49 -5.56
CA HIS A 67 -29.82 -10.07 -5.61
C HIS A 67 -29.11 -9.58 -4.34
N ALA A 68 -29.58 -9.94 -3.14
CA ALA A 68 -29.00 -9.47 -1.88
C ALA A 68 -27.57 -10.01 -1.61
N ILE A 69 -27.22 -11.20 -2.14
CA ILE A 69 -25.88 -11.78 -1.98
C ILE A 69 -24.91 -11.09 -2.94
N PHE A 70 -25.30 -10.99 -4.22
CA PHE A 70 -24.49 -10.32 -5.25
C PHE A 70 -24.33 -8.82 -5.00
N GLU A 71 -25.35 -8.15 -4.47
CA GLU A 71 -25.26 -6.74 -4.09
C GLU A 71 -24.17 -6.53 -3.05
N ARG A 72 -24.15 -7.33 -1.97
CA ARG A 72 -23.10 -7.26 -0.95
C ARG A 72 -21.72 -7.57 -1.51
N GLN A 73 -21.62 -8.57 -2.40
CA GLN A 73 -20.36 -8.89 -3.06
C GLN A 73 -19.85 -7.73 -3.91
N PHE A 74 -20.69 -7.14 -4.76
CA PHE A 74 -20.28 -6.03 -5.62
C PHE A 74 -19.98 -4.76 -4.85
N ILE A 75 -20.72 -4.48 -3.77
CA ILE A 75 -20.39 -3.41 -2.83
C ILE A 75 -19.00 -3.62 -2.26
N ARG A 76 -18.68 -4.83 -1.79
CA ARG A 76 -17.37 -5.16 -1.23
C ARG A 76 -16.26 -5.00 -2.27
N GLU A 77 -16.43 -5.54 -3.47
CA GLU A 77 -15.47 -5.39 -4.56
C GLU A 77 -15.19 -3.92 -4.91
N GLU A 78 -16.23 -3.08 -4.97
CA GLU A 78 -16.05 -1.65 -5.27
C GLU A 78 -15.40 -0.91 -4.10
N LEU A 79 -15.72 -1.25 -2.86
CA LEU A 79 -15.03 -0.73 -1.68
C LEU A 79 -13.56 -1.15 -1.66
N GLU A 80 -13.24 -2.39 -2.05
CA GLU A 80 -11.86 -2.88 -2.15
C GLU A 80 -11.07 -2.10 -3.20
N LYS A 81 -11.59 -1.98 -4.43
CA LYS A 81 -10.98 -1.16 -5.49
C LYS A 81 -10.79 0.30 -5.04
N ASN A 82 -11.79 0.87 -4.38
CA ASN A 82 -11.70 2.22 -3.87
C ASN A 82 -10.66 2.34 -2.75
N SER A 83 -10.53 1.34 -1.88
CA SER A 83 -9.53 1.33 -0.80
C SER A 83 -8.11 1.37 -1.36
N TYR A 84 -7.83 0.60 -2.42
CA TYR A 84 -6.55 0.63 -3.13
C TYR A 84 -6.26 2.02 -3.67
N ARG A 85 -7.23 2.60 -4.41
CA ARG A 85 -7.12 3.95 -4.96
C ARG A 85 -6.88 5.00 -3.86
N VAL A 86 -7.58 4.90 -2.73
CA VAL A 86 -7.40 5.82 -1.60
C VAL A 86 -5.98 5.70 -1.04
N LYS A 87 -5.43 4.49 -0.88
CA LYS A 87 -4.04 4.31 -0.40
C LYS A 87 -3.02 4.92 -1.36
N VAL A 88 -3.23 4.77 -2.68
CA VAL A 88 -2.39 5.39 -3.71
C VAL A 88 -2.44 6.92 -3.59
N LEU A 89 -3.62 7.52 -3.40
CA LEU A 89 -3.77 8.98 -3.40
C LEU A 89 -3.43 9.64 -2.06
N ALA A 90 -3.95 9.10 -0.96
CA ALA A 90 -3.79 9.63 0.38
C ALA A 90 -2.49 9.17 1.06
N GLY A 91 -1.80 8.20 0.47
CA GLY A 91 -0.61 7.57 1.05
C GLY A 91 -0.95 6.48 2.05
N ILE A 92 0.09 5.77 2.48
CA ILE A 92 0.03 4.68 3.44
C ILE A 92 0.56 5.13 4.81
N HIS A 93 0.28 4.34 5.85
CA HIS A 93 0.74 4.66 7.20
C HIS A 93 2.28 4.58 7.30
N LYS A 94 2.85 5.26 8.30
CA LYS A 94 4.29 5.23 8.61
C LYS A 94 4.82 3.86 9.02
N GLU A 95 3.93 2.93 9.37
CA GLU A 95 4.28 1.56 9.81
C GLU A 95 4.35 0.57 8.66
N ALA A 96 3.90 0.94 7.46
CA ALA A 96 4.11 0.12 6.26
C ALA A 96 5.60 -0.16 6.07
N ASN A 97 5.95 -1.34 5.54
CA ASN A 97 7.35 -1.64 5.26
C ASN A 97 7.88 -0.79 4.09
N GLU A 98 9.20 -0.81 3.85
CA GLU A 98 9.79 0.07 2.83
C GLU A 98 9.34 -0.34 1.42
N TYR A 99 9.20 -1.64 1.18
CA TYR A 99 8.72 -2.17 -0.09
C TYR A 99 7.31 -1.66 -0.44
N GLU A 100 6.39 -1.69 0.52
CA GLU A 100 5.02 -1.18 0.38
C GLU A 100 5.03 0.32 0.10
N ARG A 101 5.82 1.10 0.84
CA ARG A 101 5.95 2.56 0.63
C ARG A 101 6.37 2.89 -0.78
N VAL A 102 7.43 2.23 -1.26
CA VAL A 102 7.94 2.44 -2.62
C VAL A 102 6.92 1.99 -3.66
N SER A 103 6.29 0.83 -3.46
CA SER A 103 5.26 0.30 -4.37
C SER A 103 4.07 1.26 -4.52
N PHE A 104 3.51 1.75 -3.41
CA PHE A 104 2.42 2.74 -3.46
C PHE A 104 2.88 4.11 -3.96
N GLY A 105 4.14 4.50 -3.70
CA GLY A 105 4.75 5.72 -4.23
C GLY A 105 4.83 5.71 -5.76
N ILE A 106 5.34 4.62 -6.34
CA ILE A 106 5.39 4.41 -7.79
C ILE A 106 3.98 4.47 -8.40
N MET A 107 3.02 3.76 -7.79
CA MET A 107 1.63 3.76 -8.26
C MET A 107 0.99 5.16 -8.22
N ARG A 108 1.33 5.96 -7.22
CA ARG A 108 0.87 7.35 -7.12
C ARG A 108 1.47 8.22 -8.22
N GLU A 109 2.76 8.07 -8.48
CA GLU A 109 3.44 8.79 -9.55
C GLU A 109 2.85 8.44 -10.92
N ILE A 110 2.65 7.15 -11.20
CA ILE A 110 1.97 6.67 -12.41
C ILE A 110 0.57 7.27 -12.54
N TYR A 111 -0.22 7.28 -11.46
CA TYR A 111 -1.56 7.87 -11.47
C TYR A 111 -1.54 9.36 -11.87
N HIS A 112 -0.61 10.15 -11.31
CA HIS A 112 -0.48 11.56 -11.66
C HIS A 112 -0.04 11.75 -13.12
N MET A 113 0.87 10.92 -13.61
CA MET A 113 1.30 10.93 -15.01
C MET A 113 0.19 10.52 -15.97
N GLN A 114 -0.64 9.54 -15.62
CA GLN A 114 -1.81 9.15 -16.42
C GLN A 114 -2.81 10.32 -16.53
N ARG A 115 -3.10 11.00 -15.42
CA ARG A 115 -3.97 12.20 -15.43
C ARG A 115 -3.42 13.31 -16.32
N GLU A 116 -2.10 13.49 -16.33
CA GLU A 116 -1.42 14.46 -17.18
C GLU A 116 -1.47 14.05 -18.66
N ALA A 117 -1.27 12.76 -18.95
CA ALA A 117 -1.42 12.22 -20.30
C ALA A 117 -2.84 12.39 -20.84
N ASP A 118 -3.85 12.12 -20.02
CA ASP A 118 -5.26 12.34 -20.37
C ASP A 118 -5.52 13.83 -20.67
N ARG A 119 -5.06 14.73 -19.80
CA ARG A 119 -5.17 16.18 -20.01
C ARG A 119 -4.53 16.62 -21.33
N LEU A 120 -3.32 16.17 -21.62
CA LEU A 120 -2.62 16.48 -22.87
C LEU A 120 -3.32 15.90 -24.10
N SER A 121 -3.88 14.69 -23.96
CA SER A 121 -4.67 14.05 -25.00
C SER A 121 -5.95 14.84 -25.30
N ASP A 122 -6.66 15.28 -24.26
CA ASP A 122 -7.85 16.12 -24.39
C ASP A 122 -7.52 17.47 -25.04
N GLU A 123 -6.41 18.11 -24.66
CA GLU A 123 -5.93 19.35 -25.30
C GLU A 123 -5.61 19.17 -26.79
N LEU A 124 -5.04 18.03 -27.17
CA LEU A 124 -4.73 17.70 -28.57
C LEU A 124 -5.99 17.38 -29.40
N ALA A 125 -7.04 16.89 -28.74
CA ALA A 125 -8.34 16.61 -29.33
C ALA A 125 -9.24 17.85 -29.40
N ASP A 126 -8.94 18.91 -28.64
CA ASP A 126 -9.74 20.14 -28.60
C ASP A 126 -9.79 20.84 -29.97
N VAL A 127 -11.00 21.27 -30.35
CA VAL A 127 -11.32 21.86 -31.66
C VAL A 127 -11.63 23.33 -31.47
N ALA A 128 -10.85 24.22 -32.11
CA ALA A 128 -11.07 25.66 -32.01
C ALA A 128 -12.22 26.15 -32.89
N GLY A 129 -12.58 25.40 -33.94
CA GLY A 129 -13.67 25.74 -34.84
C GLY A 129 -13.81 24.73 -35.97
N TYR A 130 -14.72 25.00 -36.90
CA TYR A 130 -14.92 24.17 -38.08
C TYR A 130 -14.68 25.01 -39.33
N SER A 131 -13.83 24.51 -40.23
CA SER A 131 -13.68 25.04 -41.59
C SER A 131 -14.90 24.66 -42.41
N LYS A 132 -15.33 25.53 -43.32
CA LYS A 132 -16.33 25.20 -44.33
C LYS A 132 -15.61 24.76 -45.59
N GLU A 133 -15.37 23.47 -45.71
CA GLU A 133 -14.88 22.86 -46.95
C GLU A 133 -16.07 22.26 -47.71
N HIS A 134 -15.93 22.00 -49.01
CA HIS A 134 -16.95 21.31 -49.78
C HIS A 134 -16.46 19.90 -50.08
N ASP A 135 -17.34 18.91 -49.95
CA ASP A 135 -17.04 17.53 -50.34
C ASP A 135 -16.89 17.39 -51.87
N GLU A 136 -16.55 16.19 -52.35
CA GLU A 136 -16.40 15.89 -53.79
C GLU A 136 -17.72 16.09 -54.58
N GLU A 137 -18.85 16.19 -53.88
CA GLU A 137 -20.21 16.36 -54.40
C GLU A 137 -20.68 17.83 -54.32
N GLY A 138 -19.85 18.74 -53.77
CA GLY A 138 -20.11 20.16 -53.64
C GLY A 138 -20.97 20.56 -52.45
N ASN A 139 -21.23 19.68 -51.47
CA ASN A 139 -21.94 20.03 -50.24
C ASN A 139 -20.97 20.56 -49.18
N PRO A 140 -21.37 21.57 -48.38
CA PRO A 140 -20.51 22.10 -47.32
C PRO A 140 -20.36 21.09 -46.17
N GLN A 141 -19.12 20.65 -45.93
CA GLN A 141 -18.72 19.81 -44.81
C GLN A 141 -17.89 20.61 -43.79
N GLY A 142 -18.26 20.50 -42.52
CA GLY A 142 -17.52 21.11 -41.42
C GLY A 142 -16.29 20.27 -41.05
N VAL A 143 -15.09 20.72 -41.43
CA VAL A 143 -13.83 20.03 -41.06
C VAL A 143 -13.32 20.61 -39.74
N PRO A 144 -13.13 19.81 -38.68
CA PRO A 144 -12.67 20.31 -37.39
C PRO A 144 -11.25 20.86 -37.50
N ILE A 145 -11.07 22.11 -37.06
CA ILE A 145 -9.78 22.78 -36.97
C ILE A 145 -9.26 22.57 -35.55
N PRO A 146 -8.16 21.80 -35.36
CA PRO A 146 -7.60 21.61 -34.05
C PRO A 146 -7.18 22.93 -33.41
N ARG A 147 -7.37 23.05 -32.10
CA ARG A 147 -7.01 24.25 -31.34
C ARG A 147 -5.52 24.55 -31.39
N TYR A 148 -4.69 23.52 -31.34
CA TYR A 148 -3.24 23.63 -31.47
C TYR A 148 -2.79 23.10 -32.84
N GLN A 149 -1.93 23.87 -33.50
CA GLN A 149 -1.39 23.56 -34.83
C GLN A 149 0.13 23.71 -34.84
N ASN A 150 0.78 23.13 -35.85
CA ASN A 150 2.21 23.27 -36.14
C ASN A 150 3.09 22.98 -34.92
N GLU A 151 3.99 23.89 -34.57
CA GLU A 151 4.96 23.74 -33.48
C GLU A 151 4.29 23.56 -32.12
N ALA A 152 3.20 24.29 -31.83
CA ALA A 152 2.48 24.19 -30.57
C ALA A 152 1.80 22.82 -30.37
N ARG A 153 1.38 22.19 -31.48
CA ARG A 153 0.86 20.82 -31.46
C ARG A 153 1.98 19.81 -31.28
N ARG A 154 3.07 19.94 -32.04
CA ARG A 154 4.26 19.07 -31.93
C ARG A 154 4.85 19.07 -30.52
N ALA A 155 4.90 20.22 -29.86
CA ALA A 155 5.37 20.33 -28.48
C ALA A 155 4.50 19.53 -27.49
N ARG A 156 3.17 19.55 -27.67
CA ARG A 156 2.23 18.77 -26.84
C ARG A 156 2.30 17.27 -27.13
N GLU A 157 2.43 16.89 -28.40
CA GLU A 157 2.63 15.50 -28.79
C GLU A 157 3.93 14.94 -28.20
N ALA A 158 5.02 15.72 -28.24
CA ALA A 158 6.28 15.37 -27.61
C ALA A 158 6.17 15.24 -26.09
N ALA A 159 5.46 16.17 -25.43
CA ALA A 159 5.20 16.08 -23.99
C ALA A 159 4.36 14.84 -23.63
N LEU A 160 3.33 14.51 -24.41
CA LEU A 160 2.52 13.32 -24.20
C LEU A 160 3.34 12.04 -24.35
N GLU A 161 4.21 11.95 -25.36
CA GLU A 161 5.10 10.80 -25.53
C GLU A 161 6.14 10.70 -24.42
N ASP A 162 6.63 11.84 -23.92
CA ASP A 162 7.53 11.89 -22.77
C ASP A 162 6.89 11.31 -21.50
N VAL A 163 5.66 11.74 -21.20
CA VAL A 163 4.88 11.23 -20.07
C VAL A 163 4.63 9.73 -20.22
N ARG A 164 4.21 9.27 -21.41
CA ARG A 164 4.00 7.83 -21.68
C ARG A 164 5.28 7.03 -21.53
N ARG A 165 6.43 7.56 -21.99
CA ARG A 165 7.74 6.93 -21.81
C ARG A 165 8.07 6.81 -20.32
N ARG A 166 7.83 7.85 -19.53
CA ARG A 166 8.11 7.85 -18.09
C ARG A 166 7.24 6.84 -17.34
N ILE A 167 5.96 6.73 -17.68
CA ILE A 167 5.07 5.67 -17.16
C ILE A 167 5.67 4.29 -17.44
N ARG A 168 6.06 4.00 -18.70
CA ARG A 168 6.66 2.71 -19.07
C ARG A 168 7.97 2.39 -18.32
N LEU A 169 8.77 3.42 -18.00
CA LEU A 169 9.99 3.23 -17.22
C LEU A 169 9.67 2.83 -15.76
N LEU A 170 8.70 3.50 -15.15
CA LEU A 170 8.23 3.20 -13.79
C LEU A 170 7.48 1.87 -13.70
N GLU A 171 6.74 1.46 -14.73
CA GLU A 171 6.07 0.16 -14.77
C GLU A 171 7.05 -1.00 -15.02
N GLY A 172 8.19 -0.71 -15.62
CA GLY A 172 9.24 -1.69 -15.93
C GLY A 172 10.51 -1.45 -15.12
N ARG A 173 11.63 -1.31 -15.83
CA ARG A 173 12.99 -1.39 -15.27
C ARG A 173 13.22 -0.47 -14.07
N GLU A 174 12.78 0.78 -14.11
CA GLU A 174 13.06 1.75 -13.04
C GLU A 174 12.24 1.40 -11.78
N GLY A 175 10.96 1.07 -11.94
CA GLY A 175 10.14 0.62 -10.82
C GLY A 175 10.60 -0.71 -10.23
N ASP A 176 11.07 -1.63 -11.05
CA ASP A 176 11.63 -2.91 -10.59
C ASP A 176 12.90 -2.68 -9.76
N GLN A 177 13.79 -1.78 -10.20
CA GLN A 177 14.99 -1.42 -9.44
C GLN A 177 14.65 -0.79 -8.09
N LEU A 178 13.73 0.18 -8.06
CA LEU A 178 13.28 0.82 -6.82
C LEU A 178 12.66 -0.19 -5.86
N ARG A 179 11.82 -1.11 -6.37
CA ARG A 179 11.20 -2.17 -5.56
C ARG A 179 12.24 -3.16 -5.01
N ALA A 180 13.23 -3.55 -5.80
CA ALA A 180 14.30 -4.44 -5.36
C ALA A 180 15.17 -3.81 -4.27
N GLU A 181 15.48 -2.51 -4.38
CA GLU A 181 16.19 -1.77 -3.33
C GLU A 181 15.37 -1.69 -2.03
N ALA A 182 14.08 -1.38 -2.14
CA ALA A 182 13.17 -1.33 -0.99
C ALA A 182 12.95 -2.70 -0.33
N ALA A 183 12.96 -3.78 -1.13
CA ALA A 183 12.90 -5.16 -0.63
C ALA A 183 14.11 -5.46 0.27
N LYS A 184 15.33 -5.09 -0.16
CA LYS A 184 16.55 -5.27 0.65
C LYS A 184 16.46 -4.52 1.97
N VAL A 185 16.05 -3.25 1.93
CA VAL A 185 15.87 -2.44 3.16
C VAL A 185 14.87 -3.09 4.12
N THR A 186 13.77 -3.65 3.58
CA THR A 186 12.77 -4.36 4.37
C THR A 186 13.33 -5.64 5.00
N GLN A 187 14.07 -6.43 4.22
CA GLN A 187 14.69 -7.68 4.67
C GLN A 187 15.76 -7.43 5.74
N ASP A 188 16.62 -6.43 5.54
CA ASP A 188 17.66 -6.06 6.49
C ASP A 188 17.04 -5.56 7.81
N ARG A 189 15.96 -4.77 7.73
CA ARG A 189 15.23 -4.34 8.93
C ARG A 189 14.65 -5.52 9.73
N ILE A 190 14.09 -6.53 9.06
CA ILE A 190 13.56 -7.72 9.72
C ILE A 190 14.70 -8.54 10.32
N ARG A 191 15.84 -8.65 9.62
CA ARG A 191 17.04 -9.31 10.15
C ARG A 191 17.53 -8.62 11.42
N ASP A 192 17.70 -7.30 11.40
CA ASP A 192 18.12 -6.51 12.56
C ASP A 192 17.16 -6.67 13.74
N GLN A 193 15.85 -6.73 13.48
CA GLN A 193 14.83 -6.98 14.51
C GLN A 193 14.99 -8.38 15.12
N ASN A 194 15.18 -9.41 14.29
CA ASN A 194 15.38 -10.77 14.76
C ASN A 194 16.68 -10.92 15.57
N GLU A 195 17.77 -10.26 15.14
CA GLU A 195 19.04 -10.25 15.87
C GLU A 195 18.87 -9.62 17.26
N ARG A 196 18.19 -8.46 17.34
CA ARG A 196 17.87 -7.82 18.63
C ARG A 196 17.00 -8.69 19.53
N LEU A 197 16.01 -9.39 18.96
CA LEU A 197 15.17 -10.32 19.71
C LEU A 197 15.98 -11.51 20.26
N ALA A 198 16.93 -12.04 19.47
CA ALA A 198 17.81 -13.10 19.90
C ALA A 198 18.77 -12.64 21.02
N GLU A 199 19.33 -11.44 20.90
CA GLU A 199 20.15 -10.81 21.94
C GLU A 199 19.37 -10.60 23.23
N ASP A 200 18.16 -10.03 23.14
CA ASP A 200 17.28 -9.80 24.29
C ASP A 200 16.93 -11.13 25.01
N HIS A 201 16.69 -12.19 24.24
CA HIS A 201 16.43 -13.52 24.79
C HIS A 201 17.66 -14.07 25.54
N GLU A 202 18.85 -13.94 24.95
CA GLU A 202 20.10 -14.39 25.56
C GLU A 202 20.44 -13.59 26.83
N VAL A 203 20.26 -12.26 26.80
CA VAL A 203 20.43 -11.39 27.98
C VAL A 203 19.50 -11.81 29.11
N ARG A 204 18.22 -12.12 28.82
CA ARG A 204 17.28 -12.59 29.83
C ARG A 204 17.67 -13.95 30.40
N ARG A 205 18.14 -14.88 29.56
CA ARG A 205 18.65 -16.19 29.99
C ARG A 205 19.83 -16.02 30.96
N LEU A 206 20.82 -15.22 30.57
CA LEU A 206 21.99 -14.92 31.41
C LEU A 206 21.62 -14.19 32.71
N ALA A 207 20.65 -13.28 32.66
CA ALA A 207 20.14 -12.60 33.85
C ALA A 207 19.48 -13.58 34.83
N ALA A 208 18.65 -14.50 34.33
CA ALA A 208 18.01 -15.54 35.14
C ALA A 208 19.03 -16.50 35.76
N GLU A 209 20.06 -16.89 35.00
CA GLU A 209 21.18 -17.71 35.49
C GLU A 209 21.97 -16.99 36.58
N LYS A 210 22.30 -15.72 36.38
CA LYS A 210 23.00 -14.90 37.38
C LYS A 210 22.18 -14.76 38.65
N GLN A 211 20.87 -14.52 38.55
CA GLN A 211 19.98 -14.45 39.70
C GLN A 211 19.90 -15.79 40.44
N ARG A 212 19.89 -16.93 39.73
CA ARG A 212 19.98 -18.25 40.34
C ARG A 212 21.30 -18.45 41.08
N SER A 213 22.43 -18.11 40.46
CA SER A 213 23.76 -18.23 41.07
C SER A 213 23.89 -17.36 42.33
N GLN A 214 23.37 -16.12 42.31
CA GLN A 214 23.33 -15.25 43.49
C GLN A 214 22.48 -15.84 44.62
N ARG A 215 21.31 -16.41 44.31
CA ARG A 215 20.47 -17.10 45.31
C ARG A 215 21.17 -18.30 45.93
N ILE A 216 21.92 -19.07 45.12
CA ILE A 216 22.69 -20.22 45.60
C ILE A 216 23.83 -19.75 46.51
N ALA A 217 24.62 -18.76 46.08
CA ALA A 217 25.72 -18.20 46.87
C ALA A 217 25.23 -17.67 48.22
N ALA A 218 24.17 -16.85 48.23
CA ALA A 218 23.58 -16.32 49.46
C ALA A 218 23.06 -17.42 50.41
N ARG A 219 22.63 -18.57 49.88
CA ARG A 219 22.22 -19.73 50.69
C ARG A 219 23.41 -20.48 51.27
N VAL A 220 24.50 -20.62 50.51
CA VAL A 220 25.76 -21.21 50.98
C VAL A 220 26.35 -20.38 52.12
N ASP A 221 26.44 -19.05 51.96
CA ASP A 221 26.96 -18.15 52.98
C ASP A 221 26.18 -18.26 54.30
N LYS A 222 24.85 -18.30 54.22
CA LYS A 222 23.99 -18.53 55.40
C LYS A 222 24.27 -19.86 56.10
N ILE A 223 24.49 -20.94 55.33
CA ILE A 223 24.81 -22.26 55.92
C ILE A 223 26.19 -22.22 56.62
N VAL A 224 27.18 -21.59 56.01
CA VAL A 224 28.52 -21.44 56.60
C VAL A 224 28.47 -20.63 57.91
N GLN A 225 27.74 -19.51 57.94
CA GLN A 225 27.57 -18.68 59.13
C GLN A 225 26.89 -19.46 60.27
N ASN A 226 25.81 -20.19 59.98
CA ASN A 226 25.12 -20.99 61.00
C ASN A 226 26.04 -22.06 61.60
N ARG A 227 26.85 -22.73 60.78
CA ARG A 227 27.79 -23.75 61.23
C ARG A 227 28.92 -23.19 62.10
N GLN A 228 29.36 -21.95 61.83
CA GLN A 228 30.35 -21.27 62.67
C GLN A 228 29.78 -20.83 64.02
N HIS A 229 28.48 -20.51 64.09
CA HIS A 229 27.78 -20.22 65.34
C HIS A 229 27.57 -21.48 66.19
N GLU A 230 27.37 -22.66 65.60
CA GLU A 230 27.23 -23.93 66.33
C GLU A 230 28.54 -24.46 66.92
N MET A 231 29.69 -24.00 66.43
CA MET A 231 31.02 -24.40 66.93
C MET A 231 31.63 -23.42 67.96
N ARG A 232 30.89 -22.39 68.36
CA ARG A 232 31.26 -21.46 69.43
C ARG A 232 30.41 -21.71 70.67
#